data_AF-A0A9E2YVZ1-F1
#
_entry.id   AF-A0A9E2YVZ1-F1
#
_cell.length_a   1.000
_cell.length_b   1.000
_cell.length_c   1.000
_cell.angle_alpha   90.00
_cell.angle_beta   90.00
_cell.angle_gamma   90.00
#
_symmetry.space_group_name_H-M   'P 1'
#
loop_
_entity.id
_entity.type
_entity.pdbx_description
1 polymer ?
#
loop_
_entity_poly.entity_id
_entity_poly.type
_entity_poly.pdbx_seq_one_letter_code
_entity_poly.pdbx_strand_id
1 'polypeptide(L)'
;MESLSPFELPPAPAHQTGSVKAWVEPVIIPTYEPMTADKNPMFLEARVYQGSSGKVYPLPFIDRIQTECRQRSWQALHIENEYLRVMILPEIGGRIHIGLDKTNGYNFFYRQNVIKPALVGLAGPWISGGVEFNWPQHHRPATFMPVSFRIEEHPDGSRTVWSSDHDPMNRLKGMHGVCLHPGRAYLELKVRLYNRTPFVQTFLWWANVGVHVDEHYQSFFPPDVHFVADHARRAISEYPLCQGSYYGVHYGARALHGIPPEEMPRKFVPDGSYPPNDLSWYANIPVPTSYMALGSNEDFLGGYDHGRQAGLVHIANHHLSPGKKQWTWGNHEFGYRWDRNLTDHDGPYIELMAGVFTDNQPDFSFLAPGETRTFTQYWYPIQQIGPAQKANLDAAVSLQVADGTARVGVSVSRPFENAVVRLEHDHAVIHEWTRDISPGSPFIQTCPVSDRRVAVTVRTSDGRETISYSPEPRGLPQAPPPATEPPYPEDIASVDELYVTGLHLEQYRHTTRRPDTYWREALRRDPGDARSNNAIGLRHLRRGEFVPAEKHFQTAIEDRKS
;
A
#
# COMPACT_ATOMS: atom_id res chain seq x y z
N MET A 1 19.89 27.14 -7.74
CA MET A 1 18.85 26.96 -6.70
C MET A 1 19.54 26.21 -5.58
N GLU A 2 19.63 26.82 -4.41
CA GLU A 2 20.20 26.16 -3.22
C GLU A 2 19.35 24.92 -2.91
N SER A 3 19.97 23.74 -2.87
CA SER A 3 19.30 22.56 -2.34
C SER A 3 18.94 22.87 -0.89
N LEU A 4 17.65 22.94 -0.56
CA LEU A 4 17.23 22.98 0.85
C LEU A 4 17.83 21.73 1.51
N SER A 5 18.69 21.94 2.50
CA SER A 5 19.17 20.85 3.34
C SER A 5 17.97 20.16 3.98
N PRO A 6 17.96 18.81 4.09
CA PRO A 6 16.90 18.11 4.82
C PRO A 6 16.70 18.75 6.20
N PHE A 7 15.45 18.95 6.62
CA PHE A 7 15.19 19.50 7.95
C PHE A 7 15.72 18.53 9.03
N GLU A 8 16.28 19.04 10.11
CA GLU A 8 16.84 18.16 11.13
C GLU A 8 15.74 17.54 12.00
N LEU A 9 15.92 16.27 12.37
CA LEU A 9 15.06 15.63 13.36
C LEU A 9 15.59 15.97 14.75
N PRO A 10 14.74 16.40 15.69
CA PRO A 10 15.19 16.67 17.03
C PRO A 10 15.68 15.38 17.69
N PRO A 11 16.75 15.44 18.51
CA PRO A 11 17.21 14.29 19.28
C PRO A 11 16.17 13.91 20.34
N ALA A 12 16.23 12.69 20.85
CA ALA A 12 15.41 12.29 21.99
C ALA A 12 15.68 13.19 23.20
N PRO A 13 14.64 13.76 23.84
CA PRO A 13 14.80 14.50 25.08
C PRO A 13 15.50 13.67 26.16
N ALA A 14 16.29 14.32 27.02
CA ALA A 14 17.08 13.62 28.05
C ALA A 14 16.24 12.75 29.01
N HIS A 15 14.96 13.04 29.20
CA HIS A 15 14.05 12.24 30.03
C HIS A 15 13.58 10.93 29.35
N GLN A 16 13.82 10.75 28.05
CA GLN A 16 13.52 9.54 27.31
C GLN A 16 14.70 8.55 27.43
N THR A 17 14.66 7.69 28.45
CA THR A 17 15.80 6.83 28.85
C THR A 17 15.64 5.34 28.51
N GLY A 18 14.49 4.90 28.01
CA GLY A 18 14.23 3.51 27.60
C GLY A 18 14.85 3.11 26.26
N SER A 19 14.83 1.81 25.96
CA SER A 19 15.25 1.22 24.67
C SER A 19 14.39 1.71 23.51
N VAL A 20 13.08 1.80 23.73
CA VAL A 20 12.16 2.51 22.84
C VAL A 20 11.81 3.85 23.48
N LYS A 21 11.92 4.92 22.70
CA LYS A 21 11.64 6.30 23.11
C LYS A 21 10.52 6.86 22.25
N ALA A 22 9.60 7.61 22.84
CA ALA A 22 8.53 8.26 22.09
C ALA A 22 8.13 9.60 22.73
N TRP A 23 8.04 10.65 21.92
CA TRP A 23 7.76 12.00 22.41
C TRP A 23 7.10 12.89 21.35
N VAL A 24 6.66 14.07 21.77
CA VAL A 24 6.08 15.10 20.90
C VAL A 24 7.06 16.27 20.84
N GLU A 25 7.47 16.64 19.64
CA GLU A 25 8.32 17.81 19.41
C GLU A 25 8.13 18.32 17.99
N PRO A 26 7.83 19.61 17.80
CA PRO A 26 7.54 20.12 16.47
C PRO A 26 8.78 20.14 15.58
N VAL A 27 8.56 20.08 14.27
CA VAL A 27 9.57 20.29 13.24
C VAL A 27 9.17 21.46 12.35
N ILE A 28 10.15 22.18 11.82
CA ILE A 28 9.91 23.26 10.86
C ILE A 28 10.11 22.70 9.46
N ILE A 29 9.06 22.71 8.65
CA ILE A 29 9.08 22.19 7.28
C ILE A 29 8.61 23.30 6.33
N PRO A 30 9.37 23.60 5.25
CA PRO A 30 8.87 24.41 4.14
C PRO A 30 7.51 23.87 3.66
N THR A 31 6.51 24.74 3.55
CA THR A 31 5.12 24.33 3.30
C THR A 31 4.44 25.26 2.32
N TYR A 32 3.73 24.66 1.36
CA TYR A 32 2.73 25.30 0.52
C TYR A 32 1.34 24.98 1.08
N GLU A 33 0.68 25.96 1.70
CA GLU A 33 -0.61 25.70 2.35
C GLU A 33 -1.75 25.49 1.34
N PRO A 34 -2.72 24.61 1.63
CA PRO A 34 -4.01 24.68 0.97
C PRO A 34 -4.64 26.08 1.15
N MET A 35 -5.30 26.59 0.10
CA MET A 35 -6.09 27.80 0.24
C MET A 35 -7.38 27.54 1.02
N THR A 36 -8.11 28.61 1.36
CA THR A 36 -9.44 28.51 1.97
C THR A 36 -10.36 27.65 1.10
N ALA A 37 -11.05 26.69 1.71
CA ALA A 37 -12.03 25.86 1.05
C ALA A 37 -13.14 26.69 0.39
N ASP A 38 -13.76 26.13 -0.65
CA ASP A 38 -14.93 26.75 -1.27
C ASP A 38 -16.04 26.92 -0.22
N LYS A 39 -16.71 28.08 -0.26
CA LYS A 39 -17.82 28.38 0.63
C LYS A 39 -19.06 27.55 0.31
N ASN A 40 -19.19 27.13 -0.96
CA ASN A 40 -20.29 26.33 -1.44
C ASN A 40 -19.99 24.83 -1.25
N PRO A 41 -20.92 24.06 -0.67
CA PRO A 41 -20.80 22.62 -0.63
C PRO A 41 -20.72 22.01 -2.04
N MET A 42 -19.77 21.12 -2.25
CA MET A 42 -19.58 20.43 -3.54
C MET A 42 -20.27 19.06 -3.53
N PHE A 43 -21.24 18.89 -4.42
CA PHE A 43 -21.98 17.64 -4.66
C PHE A 43 -21.40 16.96 -5.92
N LEU A 44 -20.37 16.14 -5.71
CA LEU A 44 -19.57 15.52 -6.78
C LEU A 44 -19.89 14.02 -6.95
N GLU A 45 -21.17 13.64 -6.89
CA GLU A 45 -21.60 12.24 -6.87
C GLU A 45 -21.18 11.46 -8.13
N ALA A 46 -21.13 12.14 -9.28
CA ALA A 46 -20.76 11.57 -10.58
C ALA A 46 -19.26 11.70 -10.92
N ARG A 47 -18.46 12.39 -10.10
CA ARG A 47 -17.01 12.48 -10.30
C ARG A 47 -16.42 11.09 -10.13
N VAL A 48 -15.66 10.61 -11.11
CA VAL A 48 -14.90 9.36 -10.96
C VAL A 48 -13.65 9.63 -10.14
N TYR A 49 -13.46 8.84 -9.09
CA TYR A 49 -12.32 8.91 -8.19
C TYR A 49 -11.77 7.50 -7.94
N GLN A 50 -10.70 7.16 -8.66
CA GLN A 50 -10.05 5.83 -8.64
C GLN A 50 -11.07 4.68 -8.79
N GLY A 51 -11.95 4.81 -9.80
CA GLY A 51 -13.00 3.82 -10.10
C GLY A 51 -14.23 3.88 -9.19
N SER A 52 -14.23 4.68 -8.13
CA SER A 52 -15.32 4.86 -7.18
C SER A 52 -15.89 6.28 -7.19
N SER A 53 -17.00 6.53 -6.48
CA SER A 53 -17.61 7.85 -6.38
C SER A 53 -16.68 8.87 -5.71
N GLY A 54 -16.51 10.02 -6.37
CA GLY A 54 -15.81 11.20 -5.88
C GLY A 54 -16.67 12.11 -5.00
N LYS A 55 -17.80 11.60 -4.46
CA LYS A 55 -18.63 12.30 -3.49
C LYS A 55 -17.75 12.80 -2.34
N VAL A 56 -17.77 14.12 -2.12
CA VAL A 56 -16.92 14.78 -1.10
C VAL A 56 -17.74 15.35 0.07
N TYR A 57 -19.01 15.74 -0.15
CA TYR A 57 -19.86 16.24 0.94
C TYR A 57 -20.02 15.19 2.05
N PRO A 58 -19.82 15.56 3.34
CA PRO A 58 -19.84 16.91 3.90
C PRO A 58 -18.49 17.63 4.02
N LEU A 59 -17.40 17.07 3.48
CA LEU A 59 -16.10 17.72 3.57
C LEU A 59 -16.04 19.00 2.71
N PRO A 60 -15.43 20.08 3.21
CA PRO A 60 -15.09 21.24 2.40
C PRO A 60 -14.12 20.83 1.29
N PHE A 61 -14.34 21.35 0.08
CA PHE A 61 -13.47 21.10 -1.06
C PHE A 61 -12.49 22.27 -1.22
N ILE A 62 -11.20 21.97 -1.40
CA ILE A 62 -10.17 22.96 -1.65
C ILE A 62 -9.65 22.75 -3.07
N ASP A 63 -9.79 23.77 -3.91
CA ASP A 63 -9.47 23.71 -5.35
C ASP A 63 -8.16 24.42 -5.71
N ARG A 64 -7.47 25.00 -4.72
CA ARG A 64 -6.25 25.78 -4.92
C ARG A 64 -5.26 25.60 -3.77
N ILE A 65 -3.98 25.65 -4.12
CA ILE A 65 -2.84 25.58 -3.21
C ILE A 65 -2.08 26.89 -3.31
N GLN A 66 -1.53 27.39 -2.19
CA GLN A 66 -0.69 28.57 -2.20
C GLN A 66 0.54 28.34 -3.10
N THR A 67 0.95 29.38 -3.81
CA THR A 67 2.14 29.35 -4.68
C THR A 67 3.42 29.75 -3.97
N GLU A 68 3.32 30.29 -2.75
CA GLU A 68 4.45 30.70 -1.93
C GLU A 68 4.73 29.63 -0.86
N CYS A 69 5.98 29.22 -0.78
CA CYS A 69 6.46 28.35 0.29
C CYS A 69 6.77 29.16 1.53
N ARG A 70 6.35 28.68 2.70
CA ARG A 70 6.64 29.31 4.00
C ARG A 70 7.12 28.27 5.00
N GLN A 71 8.02 28.68 5.89
CA GLN A 71 8.42 27.84 7.01
C GLN A 71 7.23 27.69 7.97
N ARG A 72 6.74 26.45 8.14
CA ARG A 72 5.68 26.13 9.08
C ARG A 72 6.19 25.20 10.16
N SER A 73 5.85 25.50 11.40
CA SER A 73 6.02 24.58 12.51
C SER A 73 4.87 23.56 12.49
N TRP A 74 5.21 22.29 12.38
CA TRP A 74 4.29 21.16 12.40
C TRP A 74 4.49 20.38 13.69
N GLN A 75 3.41 20.08 14.42
CA GLN A 75 3.47 19.12 15.51
C GLN A 75 3.86 17.75 14.94
N ALA A 76 4.89 17.14 15.52
CA ALA A 76 5.37 15.82 15.12
C ALA A 76 5.47 14.90 16.34
N LEU A 77 5.11 13.64 16.11
CA LEU A 77 5.26 12.55 17.06
C LEU A 77 6.46 11.72 16.62
N HIS A 78 7.39 11.52 17.53
CA HIS A 78 8.64 10.83 17.28
C HIS A 78 8.65 9.51 18.03
N ILE A 79 9.12 8.44 17.39
CA ILE A 79 9.39 7.16 18.03
C ILE A 79 10.67 6.54 17.46
N GLU A 80 11.54 6.03 18.33
CA GLU A 80 12.78 5.37 17.92
C GLU A 80 13.17 4.24 18.86
N ASN A 81 13.99 3.32 18.34
CA ASN A 81 14.72 2.32 19.11
C ASN A 81 16.18 2.24 18.65
N GLU A 82 16.87 1.14 18.90
CA GLU A 82 18.28 0.95 18.51
C GLU A 82 18.49 1.07 16.99
N TYR A 83 17.51 0.64 16.19
CA TYR A 83 17.63 0.46 14.75
C TYR A 83 16.83 1.46 13.93
N LEU A 84 15.62 1.82 14.37
CA LEU A 84 14.68 2.60 13.57
C LEU A 84 14.40 3.96 14.20
N ARG A 85 14.19 4.95 13.34
CA ARG A 85 13.69 6.28 13.67
C ARG A 85 12.46 6.59 12.82
N VAL A 86 11.34 6.89 13.46
CA VAL A 86 10.05 7.14 12.78
C VAL A 86 9.47 8.46 13.26
N MET A 87 8.94 9.24 12.32
CA MET A 87 8.23 10.50 12.59
C MET A 87 6.82 10.43 12.00
N ILE A 88 5.82 10.85 12.78
CA ILE A 88 4.40 10.88 12.40
C ILE A 88 3.89 12.32 12.45
N LEU A 89 3.10 12.72 11.47
CA LEU A 89 2.49 14.05 11.41
C LEU A 89 0.98 13.98 11.74
N PRO A 90 0.58 14.22 13.01
CA PRO A 90 -0.83 14.16 13.42
C PRO A 90 -1.70 15.22 12.75
N GLU A 91 -1.16 16.37 12.34
CA GLU A 91 -1.93 17.43 11.70
C GLU A 91 -2.39 17.10 10.26
N ILE A 92 -1.80 16.08 9.63
CA ILE A 92 -2.13 15.64 8.26
C ILE A 92 -2.36 14.13 8.20
N GLY A 93 -3.51 13.72 8.74
CA GLY A 93 -4.02 12.35 8.63
C GLY A 93 -3.30 11.33 9.52
N GLY A 94 -2.37 11.77 10.38
CA GLY A 94 -1.55 10.90 11.22
C GLY A 94 -0.60 10.01 10.43
N ARG A 95 -0.18 10.44 9.22
CA ARG A 95 0.73 9.66 8.38
C ARG A 95 2.09 9.49 9.02
N ILE A 96 2.75 8.39 8.71
CA ILE A 96 4.20 8.30 8.91
C ILE A 96 4.82 9.22 7.87
N HIS A 97 5.65 10.16 8.27
CA HIS A 97 6.34 11.08 7.36
C HIS A 97 7.78 10.63 7.08
N ILE A 98 8.43 10.00 8.07
CA ILE A 98 9.81 9.49 7.96
C ILE A 98 9.88 8.09 8.56
N GLY A 99 10.54 7.19 7.84
CA GLY A 99 11.07 5.92 8.34
C GLY A 99 12.54 5.84 7.97
N LEU A 100 13.42 5.91 8.98
CA LEU A 100 14.87 5.94 8.84
C LEU A 100 15.47 4.70 9.51
N ASP A 101 16.32 4.00 8.76
CA ASP A 101 17.22 2.99 9.26
C ASP A 101 18.47 3.67 9.83
N LYS A 102 18.66 3.59 11.15
CA LYS A 102 19.77 4.22 11.86
C LYS A 102 21.10 3.52 11.62
N THR A 103 21.11 2.27 11.15
CA THR A 103 22.38 1.53 11.03
C THR A 103 23.16 1.95 9.78
N ASN A 104 22.51 2.55 8.79
CA ASN A 104 23.15 3.05 7.56
C ASN A 104 22.67 4.45 7.12
N GLY A 105 21.70 5.05 7.81
CA GLY A 105 21.15 6.36 7.48
C GLY A 105 20.16 6.36 6.29
N TYR A 106 19.69 5.19 5.85
CA TYR A 106 18.78 5.06 4.72
C TYR A 106 17.32 5.34 5.12
N ASN A 107 16.65 6.22 4.39
CA ASN A 107 15.21 6.44 4.57
C ASN A 107 14.44 5.38 3.79
N PHE A 108 14.02 4.33 4.47
CA PHE A 108 13.27 3.22 3.86
C PHE A 108 11.82 3.58 3.54
N PHE A 109 11.34 4.73 4.01
CA PHE A 109 10.19 5.44 3.44
C PHE A 109 10.65 6.74 2.80
N TYR A 110 10.01 7.16 1.71
CA TYR A 110 10.30 8.39 1.00
C TYR A 110 10.15 9.60 1.92
N ARG A 111 11.30 10.17 2.30
CA ARG A 111 11.37 11.35 3.14
C ARG A 111 11.14 12.59 2.29
N GLN A 112 10.00 13.23 2.50
CA GLN A 112 9.68 14.52 1.88
C GLN A 112 10.15 15.67 2.80
N ASN A 113 10.96 16.58 2.26
CA ASN A 113 11.51 17.73 2.97
C ASN A 113 10.69 19.02 2.77
N VAL A 114 9.58 18.96 2.01
CA VAL A 114 8.60 20.03 1.84
C VAL A 114 7.17 19.51 1.94
N ILE A 115 6.27 20.19 2.65
CA ILE A 115 4.83 19.89 2.57
C ILE A 115 4.26 20.63 1.36
N LYS A 116 4.17 19.94 0.22
CA LYS A 116 3.68 20.50 -1.05
C LYS A 116 2.49 19.69 -1.58
N PRO A 117 1.25 20.05 -1.20
CA PRO A 117 0.07 19.34 -1.64
C PRO A 117 -0.27 19.62 -3.11
N ALA A 118 -0.75 18.58 -3.78
CA ALA A 118 -1.41 18.65 -5.08
C ALA A 118 -2.89 18.29 -4.94
N LEU A 119 -3.69 18.61 -5.96
CA LEU A 119 -5.15 18.38 -5.99
C LEU A 119 -5.51 16.92 -6.37
N VAL A 120 -4.93 15.96 -5.64
CA VAL A 120 -5.11 14.51 -5.86
C VAL A 120 -6.11 13.89 -4.86
N GLY A 121 -6.20 14.44 -3.65
CA GLY A 121 -7.09 13.94 -2.60
C GLY A 121 -8.57 14.10 -2.95
N LEU A 122 -9.44 13.35 -2.27
CA LEU A 122 -10.89 13.44 -2.47
C LEU A 122 -11.40 14.88 -2.27
N ALA A 123 -10.91 15.53 -1.19
CA ALA A 123 -11.19 16.92 -0.84
C ALA A 123 -10.24 17.95 -1.47
N GLY A 124 -9.37 17.51 -2.39
CA GLY A 124 -8.35 18.34 -3.05
C GLY A 124 -6.94 18.04 -2.53
N PRO A 125 -6.46 18.65 -1.43
CA PRO A 125 -5.07 18.55 -0.99
C PRO A 125 -4.64 17.14 -0.63
N TRP A 126 -3.50 16.73 -1.19
CA TRP A 126 -2.83 15.46 -0.89
C TRP A 126 -1.33 15.62 -1.13
N ILE A 127 -0.49 15.00 -0.30
CA ILE A 127 0.98 15.06 -0.42
C ILE A 127 1.58 13.67 -0.63
N SER A 128 2.70 13.61 -1.34
CA SER A 128 3.50 12.39 -1.51
C SER A 128 4.38 12.10 -0.28
N GLY A 129 4.96 10.89 -0.26
CA GLY A 129 5.95 10.48 0.72
C GLY A 129 5.41 9.93 2.04
N GLY A 130 6.32 9.30 2.77
CA GLY A 130 6.02 8.57 3.99
C GLY A 130 5.07 7.40 3.76
N VAL A 131 4.13 7.20 4.69
CA VAL A 131 3.06 6.19 4.61
C VAL A 131 1.72 6.84 4.89
N GLU A 132 0.85 6.88 3.87
CA GLU A 132 -0.54 7.28 4.01
C GLU A 132 -1.41 6.06 4.32
N PHE A 133 -2.25 6.16 5.34
CA PHE A 133 -3.23 5.12 5.67
C PHE A 133 -4.59 5.45 5.05
N ASN A 134 -4.88 4.80 3.93
CA ASN A 134 -6.07 5.06 3.12
C ASN A 134 -7.28 4.34 3.66
N TRP A 135 -8.17 5.09 4.31
CA TRP A 135 -9.41 4.60 4.91
C TRP A 135 -10.43 5.75 5.10
N PRO A 136 -11.75 5.48 5.06
CA PRO A 136 -12.38 4.25 4.57
C PRO A 136 -12.45 4.20 3.03
N GLN A 137 -11.69 5.05 2.35
CA GLN A 137 -11.59 5.15 0.89
C GLN A 137 -10.15 5.56 0.52
N HIS A 138 -9.77 5.34 -0.75
CA HIS A 138 -8.48 5.74 -1.31
C HIS A 138 -8.67 6.85 -2.37
N HIS A 139 -7.86 7.92 -2.39
CA HIS A 139 -7.08 8.36 -1.23
C HIS A 139 -8.01 8.76 -0.07
N ARG A 140 -7.49 8.73 1.16
CA ARG A 140 -8.26 8.99 2.38
C ARG A 140 -9.00 10.34 2.31
N PRO A 141 -10.31 10.40 2.64
CA PRO A 141 -11.06 11.66 2.69
C PRO A 141 -10.45 12.72 3.62
N ALA A 142 -9.97 12.27 4.79
CA ALA A 142 -9.36 13.10 5.83
C ALA A 142 -7.81 13.15 5.75
N THR A 143 -7.19 12.91 4.58
CA THR A 143 -5.73 12.80 4.44
C THR A 143 -4.97 14.05 4.92
N PHE A 144 -5.60 15.23 4.77
CA PHE A 144 -5.04 16.53 5.18
C PHE A 144 -5.75 17.11 6.42
N MET A 145 -6.43 16.28 7.21
CA MET A 145 -7.10 16.70 8.45
C MET A 145 -6.33 16.19 9.68
N PRO A 146 -6.40 16.90 10.82
CA PRO A 146 -5.72 16.46 12.03
C PRO A 146 -6.36 15.22 12.64
N VAL A 147 -5.55 14.41 13.31
CA VAL A 147 -5.97 13.27 14.12
C VAL A 147 -5.64 13.52 15.59
N SER A 148 -6.40 12.89 16.50
CA SER A 148 -6.00 12.80 17.91
C SER A 148 -4.91 11.75 18.07
N PHE A 149 -4.02 11.91 19.04
CA PHE A 149 -2.97 10.93 19.30
C PHE A 149 -2.80 10.60 20.79
N ARG A 150 -2.18 9.45 21.06
CA ARG A 150 -1.75 9.03 22.40
C ARG A 150 -0.50 8.18 22.32
N ILE A 151 0.48 8.46 23.17
CA ILE A 151 1.64 7.58 23.38
C ILE A 151 1.28 6.61 24.50
N GLU A 152 1.42 5.32 24.21
CA GLU A 152 1.19 4.21 25.13
C GLU A 152 2.53 3.49 25.37
N GLU A 153 2.82 3.20 26.65
CA GLU A 153 3.99 2.45 27.08
C GLU A 153 3.56 1.04 27.49
N HIS A 154 4.34 0.04 27.13
CA HIS A 154 4.04 -1.37 27.41
C HIS A 154 5.02 -1.98 28.41
N PRO A 155 4.63 -3.03 29.17
CA PRO A 155 5.49 -3.67 30.16
C PRO A 155 6.79 -4.26 29.60
N ASP A 156 6.82 -4.64 28.32
CA ASP A 156 7.99 -5.18 27.64
C ASP A 156 8.98 -4.10 27.15
N GLY A 157 8.70 -2.83 27.44
CA GLY A 157 9.48 -1.68 26.99
C GLY A 157 9.16 -1.21 25.58
N SER A 158 8.26 -1.88 24.85
CA SER A 158 7.73 -1.35 23.59
C SER A 158 6.88 -0.11 23.84
N ARG A 159 6.75 0.74 22.81
CA ARG A 159 5.88 1.92 22.84
C ARG A 159 5.04 1.96 21.59
N THR A 160 3.78 2.39 21.72
CA THR A 160 2.87 2.61 20.59
C THR A 160 2.41 4.06 20.55
N VAL A 161 2.60 4.71 19.40
CA VAL A 161 2.01 6.02 19.10
C VAL A 161 0.71 5.80 18.35
N TRP A 162 -0.42 5.90 19.05
CA TRP A 162 -1.75 5.82 18.46
C TRP A 162 -2.15 7.14 17.83
N SER A 163 -2.76 7.05 16.65
CA SER A 163 -3.48 8.10 15.95
C SER A 163 -4.92 7.66 15.72
N SER A 164 -5.90 8.55 15.93
CA SER A 164 -7.32 8.24 15.78
C SER A 164 -8.16 9.44 15.36
N ASP A 165 -9.18 9.17 14.56
CA ASP A 165 -10.16 10.12 14.09
C ASP A 165 -11.50 9.42 13.77
N HIS A 166 -12.50 10.25 13.52
CA HIS A 166 -13.77 9.80 12.96
C HIS A 166 -13.77 10.11 11.46
N ASP A 167 -14.09 9.10 10.66
CA ASP A 167 -14.32 9.28 9.23
C ASP A 167 -15.44 10.31 9.03
N PRO A 168 -15.14 11.43 8.34
CA PRO A 168 -16.11 12.52 8.18
C PRO A 168 -17.26 12.16 7.24
N MET A 169 -17.12 11.11 6.43
CA MET A 169 -18.11 10.74 5.40
C MET A 169 -19.21 9.84 5.94
N ASN A 170 -18.83 8.73 6.56
CA ASN A 170 -19.73 7.67 7.05
C ASN A 170 -19.72 7.55 8.57
N ARG A 171 -19.05 8.48 9.28
CA ARG A 171 -18.99 8.55 10.74
C ARG A 171 -18.39 7.30 11.37
N LEU A 172 -17.54 6.57 10.64
CA LEU A 172 -16.80 5.45 11.18
C LEU A 172 -15.68 5.94 12.12
N LYS A 173 -15.05 5.05 12.90
CA LYS A 173 -13.88 5.39 13.72
C LYS A 173 -12.67 4.57 13.29
N GLY A 174 -11.57 5.25 12.97
CA GLY A 174 -10.30 4.65 12.62
C GLY A 174 -9.26 4.88 13.72
N MET A 175 -8.40 3.88 13.92
CA MET A 175 -7.22 3.98 14.76
C MET A 175 -6.07 3.24 14.11
N HIS A 176 -4.89 3.85 14.09
CA HIS A 176 -3.64 3.20 13.72
C HIS A 176 -2.55 3.54 14.74
N GLY A 177 -1.81 2.52 15.18
CA GLY A 177 -0.77 2.62 16.19
C GLY A 177 0.56 2.23 15.59
N VAL A 178 1.51 3.15 15.58
CA VAL A 178 2.90 2.88 15.19
C VAL A 178 3.66 2.41 16.41
N CYS A 179 4.12 1.16 16.38
CA CYS A 179 4.76 0.50 17.51
C CYS A 179 6.19 0.08 17.16
N LEU A 180 7.13 0.41 18.04
CA LEU A 180 8.50 -0.11 18.02
C LEU A 180 8.74 -0.96 19.26
N HIS A 181 9.57 -1.99 19.10
CA HIS A 181 9.92 -2.95 20.14
C HIS A 181 11.42 -2.87 20.46
N PRO A 182 11.84 -3.11 21.71
CA PRO A 182 13.27 -3.22 22.03
C PRO A 182 13.94 -4.32 21.22
N GLY A 183 15.13 -4.05 20.66
CA GLY A 183 15.93 -5.08 19.97
C GLY A 183 15.31 -5.60 18.66
N ARG A 184 14.31 -4.92 18.09
CA ARG A 184 13.66 -5.28 16.82
C ARG A 184 13.83 -4.18 15.78
N ALA A 185 14.30 -4.51 14.60
CA ALA A 185 14.44 -3.60 13.46
C ALA A 185 13.21 -3.62 12.55
N TYR A 186 12.01 -3.71 13.11
CA TYR A 186 10.76 -3.57 12.35
C TYR A 186 9.84 -2.53 13.00
N LEU A 187 9.05 -1.88 12.15
CA LEU A 187 7.87 -1.10 12.53
C LEU A 187 6.67 -2.05 12.53
N GLU A 188 5.91 -2.06 13.62
CA GLU A 188 4.59 -2.70 13.69
C GLU A 188 3.49 -1.65 13.60
N LEU A 189 2.55 -1.81 12.67
CA LEU A 189 1.34 -0.99 12.59
C LEU A 189 0.14 -1.80 13.09
N LYS A 190 -0.47 -1.33 14.18
CA LYS A 190 -1.68 -1.91 14.77
C LYS A 190 -2.89 -1.12 14.30
N VAL A 191 -3.89 -1.75 13.70
CA VAL A 191 -5.06 -1.04 13.16
C VAL A 191 -6.35 -1.50 13.82
N ARG A 192 -7.27 -0.55 14.08
CA ARG A 192 -8.63 -0.82 14.56
C ARG A 192 -9.64 0.04 13.80
N LEU A 193 -10.57 -0.61 13.12
CA LEU A 193 -11.65 0.03 12.35
C LEU A 193 -12.98 -0.32 12.99
N TYR A 194 -13.76 0.68 13.38
CA TYR A 194 -15.00 0.48 14.13
C TYR A 194 -16.18 1.18 13.44
N ASN A 195 -17.24 0.42 13.20
CA ASN A 195 -18.52 0.97 12.74
C ASN A 195 -19.40 1.32 13.94
N ARG A 196 -19.48 2.61 14.22
CA ARG A 196 -20.32 3.19 15.27
C ARG A 196 -21.72 3.58 14.82
N THR A 197 -22.13 3.19 13.62
CA THR A 197 -23.43 3.55 13.03
C THR A 197 -24.39 2.35 13.09
N PRO A 198 -25.72 2.56 13.02
CA PRO A 198 -26.69 1.47 13.01
C PRO A 198 -26.80 0.76 11.66
N PHE A 199 -26.00 1.14 10.66
CA PHE A 199 -26.06 0.61 9.30
C PHE A 199 -24.75 -0.06 8.92
N VAL A 200 -24.83 -1.09 8.08
CA VAL A 200 -23.64 -1.61 7.40
C VAL A 200 -23.01 -0.48 6.59
N GLN A 201 -21.69 -0.33 6.72
CA GLN A 201 -20.90 0.60 5.92
C GLN A 201 -19.90 -0.17 5.08
N THR A 202 -19.42 0.46 4.02
CA THR A 202 -18.30 -0.07 3.23
C THR A 202 -17.03 0.67 3.60
N PHE A 203 -15.91 -0.03 3.57
CA PHE A 203 -14.60 0.56 3.80
C PHE A 203 -13.55 -0.11 2.92
N LEU A 204 -12.49 0.62 2.66
CA LEU A 204 -11.28 0.14 2.02
C LEU A 204 -10.11 0.45 2.97
N TRP A 205 -9.10 -0.43 2.99
CA TRP A 205 -7.84 -0.15 3.66
C TRP A 205 -6.66 -0.41 2.73
N TRP A 206 -5.80 0.59 2.56
CA TRP A 206 -4.46 0.44 2.00
C TRP A 206 -3.44 1.27 2.79
N ALA A 207 -2.33 0.65 3.18
CA ALA A 207 -1.14 1.40 3.59
C ALA A 207 -0.36 1.75 2.32
N ASN A 208 -0.33 3.04 1.96
CA ASN A 208 0.34 3.55 0.77
C ASN A 208 1.74 4.06 1.14
N VAL A 209 2.78 3.25 0.89
CA VAL A 209 4.17 3.58 1.23
C VAL A 209 4.85 4.24 0.02
N GLY A 210 5.26 5.50 0.17
CA GLY A 210 6.14 6.13 -0.80
C GLY A 210 7.59 5.67 -0.60
N VAL A 211 8.32 5.43 -1.69
CA VAL A 211 9.76 5.12 -1.69
C VAL A 211 10.45 5.93 -2.77
N HIS A 212 11.61 6.52 -2.47
CA HIS A 212 12.38 7.27 -3.47
C HIS A 212 12.87 6.33 -4.57
N VAL A 213 12.88 6.78 -5.83
CA VAL A 213 13.34 5.96 -6.95
C VAL A 213 14.28 6.69 -7.88
N ASP A 214 15.08 5.91 -8.60
CA ASP A 214 15.94 6.32 -9.70
C ASP A 214 16.09 5.14 -10.69
N GLU A 215 17.04 5.21 -11.62
CA GLU A 215 17.33 4.13 -12.58
C GLU A 215 17.85 2.84 -11.94
N HIS A 216 18.21 2.85 -10.65
CA HIS A 216 18.72 1.72 -9.90
C HIS A 216 17.72 1.20 -8.86
N TYR A 217 16.48 1.71 -8.84
CA TYR A 217 15.45 1.23 -7.93
C TYR A 217 14.59 0.13 -8.55
N GLN A 218 14.54 -1.00 -7.86
CA GLN A 218 13.75 -2.17 -8.23
C GLN A 218 12.68 -2.45 -7.16
N SER A 219 11.42 -2.38 -7.54
CA SER A 219 10.32 -2.97 -6.77
C SER A 219 10.38 -4.50 -6.84
N PHE A 220 9.85 -5.21 -5.86
CA PHE A 220 9.67 -6.65 -5.97
C PHE A 220 8.36 -7.11 -5.33
N PHE A 221 7.69 -7.99 -6.05
CA PHE A 221 6.66 -8.87 -5.50
C PHE A 221 7.26 -10.25 -5.22
N PRO A 222 6.56 -11.09 -4.43
CA PRO A 222 7.02 -12.45 -4.21
C PRO A 222 7.15 -13.23 -5.52
N PRO A 223 8.08 -14.20 -5.61
CA PRO A 223 8.33 -14.95 -6.83
C PRO A 223 7.12 -15.74 -7.39
N ASP A 224 6.06 -15.93 -6.59
CA ASP A 224 4.81 -16.57 -7.02
C ASP A 224 3.84 -15.62 -7.75
N VAL A 225 4.20 -14.34 -7.88
CA VAL A 225 3.44 -13.36 -8.67
C VAL A 225 3.85 -13.44 -10.13
N HIS A 226 2.93 -13.96 -10.94
CA HIS A 226 3.08 -14.08 -12.39
C HIS A 226 2.31 -13.02 -13.16
N PHE A 227 1.28 -12.43 -12.55
CA PHE A 227 0.39 -11.47 -13.19
C PHE A 227 0.12 -10.27 -12.28
N VAL A 228 -0.05 -9.13 -12.90
CA VAL A 228 -0.48 -7.88 -12.28
C VAL A 228 -1.68 -7.33 -13.03
N ALA A 229 -2.58 -6.66 -12.31
CA ALA A 229 -3.75 -6.00 -12.84
C ALA A 229 -3.71 -4.48 -12.64
N ASP A 230 -4.48 -3.76 -13.45
CA ASP A 230 -4.75 -2.35 -13.23
C ASP A 230 -5.90 -2.13 -12.23
N HIS A 231 -6.30 -0.87 -12.07
CA HIS A 231 -7.50 -0.51 -11.31
C HIS A 231 -8.75 -1.17 -11.88
N ALA A 232 -9.55 -1.77 -11.00
CA ALA A 232 -10.74 -2.55 -11.34
C ALA A 232 -10.48 -3.76 -12.25
N ARG A 233 -9.21 -4.22 -12.36
CA ARG A 233 -8.80 -5.38 -13.18
C ARG A 233 -9.23 -5.29 -14.66
N ARG A 234 -9.29 -4.09 -15.22
CA ARG A 234 -9.65 -3.83 -16.63
C ARG A 234 -8.55 -4.25 -17.61
N ALA A 235 -7.31 -4.29 -17.15
CA ALA A 235 -6.15 -4.77 -17.90
C ALA A 235 -5.26 -5.66 -17.02
N ILE A 236 -4.65 -6.67 -17.63
CA ILE A 236 -3.78 -7.65 -16.96
C ILE A 236 -2.49 -7.78 -17.78
N SER A 237 -1.37 -7.94 -17.09
CA SER A 237 -0.03 -8.13 -17.69
C SER A 237 0.71 -9.24 -16.97
N GLU A 238 1.59 -9.94 -17.67
CA GLU A 238 2.65 -10.72 -17.01
C GLU A 238 3.54 -9.80 -16.16
N TYR A 239 4.07 -10.35 -15.07
CA TYR A 239 5.04 -9.72 -14.20
C TYR A 239 6.14 -10.73 -13.82
N PRO A 240 7.41 -10.30 -13.70
CA PRO A 240 7.90 -8.94 -13.97
C PRO A 240 8.07 -8.64 -15.46
N LEU A 241 8.26 -9.66 -16.31
CA LEU A 241 8.56 -9.50 -17.73
C LEU A 241 7.28 -9.45 -18.58
N CYS A 242 6.80 -8.25 -18.88
CA CYS A 242 5.62 -8.05 -19.73
C CYS A 242 5.92 -8.48 -21.18
N GLN A 243 5.09 -9.38 -21.72
CA GLN A 243 5.25 -9.89 -23.10
C GLN A 243 4.36 -9.16 -24.11
N GLY A 244 3.36 -8.43 -23.62
CA GLY A 244 2.36 -7.76 -24.45
C GLY A 244 2.42 -6.24 -24.36
N SER A 245 1.24 -5.64 -24.40
CA SER A 245 1.04 -4.22 -24.16
C SER A 245 0.38 -3.98 -22.81
N TYR A 246 0.83 -2.96 -22.09
CA TYR A 246 0.22 -2.56 -20.83
C TYR A 246 0.25 -1.03 -20.71
N TYR A 247 -0.89 -0.43 -20.35
CA TYR A 247 -1.04 1.05 -20.29
C TYR A 247 -0.63 1.78 -21.58
N GLY A 248 -0.86 1.15 -22.74
CA GLY A 248 -0.54 1.72 -24.05
C GLY A 248 0.94 1.61 -24.45
N VAL A 249 1.78 0.98 -23.64
CA VAL A 249 3.20 0.72 -23.94
C VAL A 249 3.38 -0.71 -24.41
N HIS A 250 4.07 -0.93 -25.53
CA HIS A 250 4.27 -2.26 -26.12
C HIS A 250 5.55 -2.93 -25.61
N TYR A 251 5.56 -3.35 -24.34
CA TYR A 251 6.73 -3.95 -23.67
C TYR A 251 7.28 -5.19 -24.38
N GLY A 252 6.43 -6.02 -25.00
CA GLY A 252 6.91 -7.15 -25.81
C GLY A 252 7.81 -6.75 -26.98
N ALA A 253 7.57 -5.57 -27.57
CA ALA A 253 8.41 -5.06 -28.65
C ALA A 253 9.73 -4.51 -28.08
N ARG A 254 9.68 -3.89 -26.90
CA ARG A 254 10.88 -3.45 -26.18
C ARG A 254 11.80 -4.60 -25.85
N ALA A 255 11.26 -5.77 -25.47
CA ALA A 255 12.05 -6.97 -25.21
C ALA A 255 12.88 -7.40 -26.42
N LEU A 256 12.37 -7.20 -27.64
CA LEU A 256 13.01 -7.62 -28.89
C LEU A 256 13.91 -6.54 -29.51
N HIS A 257 13.53 -5.27 -29.36
CA HIS A 257 14.11 -4.16 -30.12
C HIS A 257 14.73 -3.06 -29.25
N GLY A 258 14.65 -3.19 -27.93
CA GLY A 258 15.02 -2.13 -27.00
C GLY A 258 13.95 -1.05 -26.86
N ILE A 259 14.20 -0.07 -25.99
CA ILE A 259 13.30 1.06 -25.80
C ILE A 259 13.38 1.99 -27.03
N PRO A 260 12.25 2.31 -27.69
CA PRO A 260 12.25 3.24 -28.83
C PRO A 260 12.84 4.61 -28.46
N PRO A 261 13.57 5.29 -29.37
CA PRO A 261 14.17 6.60 -29.08
C PRO A 261 13.19 7.66 -28.56
N GLU A 262 11.94 7.62 -29.00
CA GLU A 262 10.86 8.51 -28.58
C GLU A 262 10.28 8.19 -27.19
N GLU A 263 10.50 6.97 -26.69
CA GLU A 263 10.10 6.51 -25.36
C GLU A 263 11.26 6.54 -24.35
N MET A 264 12.48 6.83 -24.81
CA MET A 264 13.66 6.92 -23.97
C MET A 264 13.55 8.11 -23.00
N PRO A 265 13.60 7.88 -21.68
CA PRO A 265 13.46 8.95 -20.72
C PRO A 265 14.67 9.89 -20.75
N ARG A 266 14.45 11.17 -20.41
CA ARG A 266 15.53 12.18 -20.33
C ARG A 266 16.26 12.19 -18.98
N LYS A 267 15.67 11.58 -17.96
CA LYS A 267 16.21 11.42 -16.61
C LYS A 267 16.05 9.96 -16.21
N PHE A 268 16.88 9.47 -15.29
CA PHE A 268 16.80 8.10 -14.81
C PHE A 268 16.78 7.09 -15.97
N VAL A 269 17.78 7.21 -16.86
CA VAL A 269 17.87 6.41 -18.08
C VAL A 269 18.19 4.96 -17.72
N PRO A 270 17.43 3.97 -18.22
CA PRO A 270 17.79 2.56 -18.04
C PRO A 270 19.24 2.31 -18.48
N ASP A 271 20.05 1.74 -17.59
CA ASP A 271 21.49 1.53 -17.81
C ASP A 271 21.81 0.28 -18.64
N GLY A 272 20.78 -0.49 -19.01
CA GLY A 272 20.90 -1.73 -19.79
C GLY A 272 21.24 -2.96 -18.97
N SER A 273 21.34 -2.86 -17.64
CA SER A 273 21.62 -3.99 -16.74
C SER A 273 20.41 -4.92 -16.51
N TYR A 274 19.21 -4.47 -16.90
CA TYR A 274 17.96 -5.22 -16.80
C TYR A 274 17.15 -5.16 -18.11
N PRO A 275 16.26 -6.14 -18.38
CA PRO A 275 15.46 -6.15 -19.60
C PRO A 275 14.54 -4.93 -19.72
N PRO A 276 14.33 -4.37 -20.92
CA PRO A 276 13.51 -3.17 -21.12
C PRO A 276 12.00 -3.43 -20.99
N ASN A 277 11.60 -4.69 -20.83
CA ASN A 277 10.22 -5.12 -20.55
C ASN A 277 10.00 -5.55 -19.10
N ASP A 278 11.00 -5.38 -18.24
CA ASP A 278 10.91 -5.69 -16.82
C ASP A 278 10.20 -4.55 -16.07
N LEU A 279 8.96 -4.82 -15.64
CA LEU A 279 8.09 -3.88 -14.93
C LEU A 279 8.49 -3.67 -13.45
N SER A 280 9.46 -4.43 -12.95
CA SER A 280 9.97 -4.25 -11.59
C SER A 280 10.86 -3.01 -11.44
N TRP A 281 11.42 -2.51 -12.54
CA TRP A 281 12.30 -1.34 -12.57
C TRP A 281 11.53 -0.07 -12.92
N TYR A 282 11.63 0.95 -12.05
CA TYR A 282 11.01 2.27 -12.29
C TYR A 282 11.43 2.85 -13.65
N ALA A 283 12.71 2.69 -14.00
CA ALA A 283 13.30 3.24 -15.21
C ALA A 283 12.57 2.82 -16.49
N ASN A 284 11.97 1.63 -16.51
CA ASN A 284 11.28 1.06 -17.67
C ASN A 284 9.85 1.57 -17.87
N ILE A 285 9.27 2.28 -16.90
CA ILE A 285 7.82 2.57 -16.88
C ILE A 285 7.61 4.03 -17.28
N PRO A 286 7.28 4.38 -18.54
CA PRO A 286 7.25 5.78 -18.98
C PRO A 286 5.98 6.55 -18.59
N VAL A 287 4.90 5.86 -18.22
CA VAL A 287 3.56 6.45 -18.05
C VAL A 287 2.96 6.09 -16.68
N PRO A 288 1.97 6.86 -16.18
CA PRO A 288 1.31 6.55 -14.92
C PRO A 288 0.69 5.15 -14.95
N THR A 289 1.16 4.26 -14.08
CA THR A 289 0.82 2.84 -14.18
C THR A 289 0.63 2.21 -12.81
N SER A 290 -0.43 1.40 -12.67
CA SER A 290 -0.73 0.57 -11.51
C SER A 290 -0.41 -0.89 -11.77
N TYR A 291 0.09 -1.56 -10.74
CA TYR A 291 0.33 -3.00 -10.74
C TYR A 291 -0.18 -3.58 -9.43
N MET A 292 -1.34 -4.24 -9.46
CA MET A 292 -1.86 -5.02 -8.34
C MET A 292 -1.50 -6.48 -8.55
N ALA A 293 -0.69 -7.06 -7.68
CA ALA A 293 -0.30 -8.47 -7.78
C ALA A 293 -1.52 -9.39 -7.66
N LEU A 294 -1.57 -10.43 -8.48
CA LEU A 294 -2.65 -11.40 -8.50
C LEU A 294 -2.17 -12.77 -7.99
N GLY A 295 -2.95 -13.38 -7.10
CA GLY A 295 -2.83 -14.81 -6.77
C GLY A 295 -1.62 -15.22 -5.92
N SER A 296 -0.96 -14.28 -5.23
CA SER A 296 0.17 -14.58 -4.34
C SER A 296 -0.28 -15.21 -3.02
N ASN A 297 0.40 -16.26 -2.59
CA ASN A 297 0.26 -16.93 -1.28
C ASN A 297 1.38 -16.51 -0.29
N GLU A 298 2.13 -15.48 -0.64
CA GLU A 298 3.25 -14.98 0.16
C GLU A 298 2.84 -13.73 0.95
N ASP A 299 3.47 -13.52 2.10
CA ASP A 299 3.11 -12.47 3.06
C ASP A 299 3.79 -11.13 2.79
N PHE A 300 4.59 -11.00 1.73
CA PHE A 300 5.53 -9.88 1.57
C PHE A 300 5.44 -9.13 0.24
N LEU A 301 5.95 -7.91 0.23
CA LEU A 301 6.39 -7.16 -0.96
C LEU A 301 7.49 -6.19 -0.55
N GLY A 302 8.15 -5.53 -1.50
CA GLY A 302 9.11 -4.50 -1.14
C GLY A 302 9.73 -3.78 -2.32
N GLY A 303 10.82 -3.10 -2.02
CA GLY A 303 11.65 -2.46 -3.03
C GLY A 303 13.08 -2.33 -2.54
N TYR A 304 14.01 -2.24 -3.49
CA TYR A 304 15.43 -2.27 -3.27
C TYR A 304 16.11 -1.24 -4.19
N ASP A 305 16.87 -0.36 -3.56
CA ASP A 305 17.75 0.59 -4.21
C ASP A 305 19.13 -0.06 -4.36
N HIS A 306 19.47 -0.43 -5.59
CA HIS A 306 20.75 -1.08 -5.87
C HIS A 306 21.93 -0.11 -5.73
N GLY A 307 21.74 1.17 -6.01
CA GLY A 307 22.76 2.21 -5.87
C GLY A 307 23.12 2.49 -4.40
N ARG A 308 22.13 2.39 -3.50
CA ARG A 308 22.32 2.53 -2.04
C ARG A 308 22.53 1.21 -1.31
N GLN A 309 22.35 0.08 -2.00
CA GLN A 309 22.37 -1.26 -1.42
C GLN A 309 21.46 -1.39 -0.19
N ALA A 310 20.26 -0.82 -0.27
CA ALA A 310 19.29 -0.77 0.81
C ALA A 310 17.86 -0.80 0.27
N GLY A 311 16.91 -1.18 1.10
CA GLY A 311 15.51 -1.26 0.70
C GLY A 311 14.59 -1.50 1.86
N LEU A 312 13.38 -1.94 1.57
CA LEU A 312 12.39 -2.33 2.57
C LEU A 312 11.69 -3.63 2.20
N VAL A 313 11.16 -4.27 3.22
CA VAL A 313 10.17 -5.34 3.10
C VAL A 313 8.95 -4.97 3.92
N HIS A 314 7.78 -5.12 3.33
CA HIS A 314 6.49 -5.17 4.03
C HIS A 314 6.12 -6.64 4.32
N ILE A 315 5.57 -6.92 5.50
CA ILE A 315 5.02 -8.23 5.88
C ILE A 315 3.59 -8.07 6.43
N ALA A 316 2.65 -8.88 5.95
CA ALA A 316 1.35 -9.09 6.57
C ALA A 316 0.75 -10.44 6.16
N ASN A 317 -0.07 -11.04 7.04
CA ASN A 317 -0.77 -12.29 6.75
C ASN A 317 -1.64 -12.12 5.49
N HIS A 318 -1.31 -12.81 4.40
CA HIS A 318 -1.97 -12.68 3.10
C HIS A 318 -3.45 -13.10 3.12
N HIS A 319 -3.91 -13.91 4.07
CA HIS A 319 -5.33 -14.23 4.23
C HIS A 319 -6.16 -13.02 4.69
N LEU A 320 -5.53 -12.04 5.32
CA LEU A 320 -6.15 -10.77 5.71
C LEU A 320 -5.69 -9.62 4.81
N SER A 321 -4.42 -9.61 4.41
CA SER A 321 -3.76 -8.55 3.64
C SER A 321 -3.29 -9.06 2.27
N PRO A 322 -4.19 -9.54 1.38
CA PRO A 322 -3.79 -10.12 0.11
C PRO A 322 -3.22 -9.06 -0.85
N GLY A 323 -3.68 -7.81 -0.76
CA GLY A 323 -3.33 -6.75 -1.69
C GLY A 323 -1.87 -6.34 -1.62
N LYS A 324 -1.19 -6.41 -2.76
CA LYS A 324 0.16 -5.91 -2.98
C LYS A 324 0.12 -5.06 -4.25
N LYS A 325 0.50 -3.79 -4.14
CA LYS A 325 0.39 -2.86 -5.26
C LYS A 325 1.65 -2.04 -5.44
N GLN A 326 1.96 -1.73 -6.69
CA GLN A 326 2.87 -0.68 -7.08
C GLN A 326 2.12 0.40 -7.87
N TRP A 327 2.44 1.66 -7.65
CA TRP A 327 2.02 2.78 -8.49
C TRP A 327 3.19 3.73 -8.76
N THR A 328 3.20 4.33 -9.95
CA THR A 328 4.13 5.39 -10.32
C THR A 328 3.46 6.39 -11.25
N TRP A 329 3.93 7.64 -11.24
CA TRP A 329 3.59 8.63 -12.27
C TRP A 329 4.29 8.38 -13.62
N GLY A 330 5.27 7.47 -13.63
CA GLY A 330 6.06 7.09 -14.81
C GLY A 330 7.33 7.94 -14.96
N ASN A 331 8.39 7.29 -15.42
CA ASN A 331 9.67 7.86 -15.77
C ASN A 331 9.62 8.54 -17.15
N HIS A 332 8.85 9.61 -17.28
CA HIS A 332 8.86 10.45 -18.49
C HIS A 332 8.32 11.85 -18.17
N GLU A 333 8.25 12.72 -19.17
CA GLU A 333 7.83 14.12 -19.05
C GLU A 333 6.56 14.32 -18.21
N PHE A 334 5.53 13.47 -18.36
CA PHE A 334 4.30 13.55 -17.57
C PHE A 334 4.57 13.34 -16.07
N GLY A 335 5.29 12.27 -15.71
CA GLY A 335 5.61 11.98 -14.32
C GLY A 335 6.51 13.04 -13.71
N TYR A 336 7.50 13.52 -14.45
CA TYR A 336 8.36 14.62 -13.99
C TYR A 336 7.57 15.91 -13.72
N ARG A 337 6.44 16.14 -14.41
CA ARG A 337 5.57 17.29 -14.09
C ARG A 337 4.84 17.07 -12.76
N TRP A 338 4.37 15.85 -12.51
CA TRP A 338 3.73 15.50 -11.25
C TRP A 338 4.69 15.55 -10.07
N ASP A 339 5.92 15.08 -10.23
CA ASP A 339 6.95 15.18 -9.18
C ASP A 339 7.15 16.65 -8.76
N ARG A 340 7.23 17.58 -9.72
CA ARG A 340 7.35 19.03 -9.44
C ARG A 340 6.14 19.63 -8.72
N ASN A 341 4.96 19.02 -8.84
CA ASN A 341 3.78 19.46 -8.10
C ASN A 341 3.78 18.96 -6.65
N LEU A 342 4.57 17.93 -6.34
CA LEU A 342 4.57 17.23 -5.05
C LEU A 342 5.84 17.46 -4.23
N THR A 343 6.93 17.88 -4.85
CA THR A 343 8.17 18.27 -4.20
C THR A 343 8.86 19.41 -4.97
N ASP A 344 9.82 20.06 -4.32
CA ASP A 344 10.73 21.00 -4.97
C ASP A 344 11.99 20.30 -5.47
N HIS A 345 12.58 19.42 -4.65
CA HIS A 345 13.92 18.87 -4.88
C HIS A 345 14.11 17.39 -4.51
N ASP A 346 13.13 16.73 -3.88
CA ASP A 346 13.34 15.38 -3.32
C ASP A 346 13.23 14.26 -4.36
N GLY A 347 12.99 14.56 -5.64
CA GLY A 347 12.98 13.56 -6.71
C GLY A 347 11.71 12.74 -6.84
N PRO A 348 11.69 11.76 -7.77
CA PRO A 348 10.54 10.90 -8.00
C PRO A 348 10.39 9.85 -6.91
N TYR A 349 9.20 9.25 -6.88
CA TYR A 349 8.88 8.15 -5.97
C TYR A 349 7.99 7.12 -6.68
N ILE A 350 7.96 5.91 -6.15
CA ILE A 350 6.87 4.97 -6.39
C ILE A 350 6.12 4.72 -5.09
N GLU A 351 4.93 4.18 -5.22
CA GLU A 351 4.09 3.77 -4.11
C GLU A 351 4.04 2.25 -4.04
N LEU A 352 4.52 1.67 -2.95
CA LEU A 352 4.39 0.25 -2.61
C LEU A 352 3.26 0.11 -1.58
N MET A 353 2.13 -0.43 -1.98
CA MET A 353 0.93 -0.43 -1.13
C MET A 353 0.53 -1.83 -0.69
N ALA A 354 0.01 -1.91 0.52
CA ALA A 354 -0.49 -3.15 1.12
C ALA A 354 -1.97 -3.01 1.51
N GLY A 355 -2.83 -3.82 0.87
CA GLY A 355 -4.28 -3.79 1.00
C GLY A 355 -4.80 -4.85 1.97
N VAL A 356 -5.78 -4.51 2.80
CA VAL A 356 -6.38 -5.43 3.78
C VAL A 356 -7.86 -5.63 3.50
N PHE A 357 -8.30 -6.90 3.47
CA PHE A 357 -9.59 -7.38 2.99
C PHE A 357 -9.89 -7.03 1.52
N THR A 358 -8.84 -6.78 0.74
CA THR A 358 -8.91 -6.40 -0.66
C THR A 358 -7.57 -6.66 -1.35
N ASP A 359 -7.62 -7.04 -2.62
CA ASP A 359 -6.44 -7.23 -3.46
C ASP A 359 -6.37 -6.27 -4.66
N ASN A 360 -7.38 -5.43 -4.87
CA ASN A 360 -7.43 -4.46 -5.98
C ASN A 360 -8.09 -3.14 -5.54
N GLN A 361 -8.20 -2.18 -6.45
CA GLN A 361 -8.82 -0.88 -6.20
C GLN A 361 -9.67 -0.46 -7.41
N PRO A 362 -10.91 0.03 -7.20
CA PRO A 362 -11.66 -0.03 -5.94
C PRO A 362 -12.10 -1.47 -5.65
N ASP A 363 -12.09 -1.87 -4.38
CA ASP A 363 -12.68 -3.13 -3.90
C ASP A 363 -12.92 -3.01 -2.40
N PHE A 364 -14.13 -2.57 -2.03
CA PHE A 364 -14.47 -2.24 -0.64
C PHE A 364 -14.99 -3.47 0.09
N SER A 365 -14.64 -3.60 1.37
CA SER A 365 -15.23 -4.56 2.30
C SER A 365 -16.42 -3.97 3.07
N PHE A 366 -17.25 -4.83 3.64
CA PHE A 366 -18.34 -4.43 4.54
C PHE A 366 -17.87 -4.39 6.00
N LEU A 367 -18.46 -3.49 6.79
CA LEU A 367 -18.30 -3.40 8.23
C LEU A 367 -19.69 -3.27 8.87
N ALA A 368 -20.11 -4.28 9.63
CA ALA A 368 -21.43 -4.37 10.24
C ALA A 368 -21.60 -3.37 11.40
N PRO A 369 -22.84 -3.00 11.78
CA PRO A 369 -23.10 -2.14 12.94
C PRO A 369 -22.44 -2.68 14.22
N GLY A 370 -21.66 -1.86 14.91
CA GLY A 370 -20.95 -2.26 16.13
C GLY A 370 -19.72 -3.17 15.90
N GLU A 371 -19.42 -3.56 14.65
CA GLU A 371 -18.26 -4.40 14.35
C GLU A 371 -16.95 -3.62 14.51
N THR A 372 -15.96 -4.26 15.13
CA THR A 372 -14.56 -3.80 15.11
C THR A 372 -13.71 -4.81 14.35
N ARG A 373 -13.00 -4.36 13.32
CA ARG A 373 -11.96 -5.14 12.65
C ARG A 373 -10.59 -4.66 13.09
N THR A 374 -9.70 -5.62 13.37
CA THR A 374 -8.32 -5.36 13.76
C THR A 374 -7.36 -6.19 12.93
N PHE A 375 -6.22 -5.60 12.59
CA PHE A 375 -5.16 -6.29 11.86
C PHE A 375 -3.82 -5.59 12.10
N THR A 376 -2.74 -6.25 11.68
CA THR A 376 -1.37 -5.77 11.86
C THR A 376 -0.61 -5.88 10.54
N GLN A 377 0.25 -4.90 10.28
CA GLN A 377 1.19 -4.88 9.16
C GLN A 377 2.58 -4.49 9.68
N TYR A 378 3.64 -4.99 9.04
CA TYR A 378 5.01 -4.72 9.46
C TYR A 378 5.85 -4.19 8.31
N TRP A 379 6.86 -3.38 8.63
CA TRP A 379 7.88 -2.95 7.69
C TRP A 379 9.26 -3.03 8.35
N TYR A 380 10.25 -3.54 7.63
CA TYR A 380 11.64 -3.47 8.07
C TYR A 380 12.59 -3.17 6.91
N PRO A 381 13.67 -2.42 7.15
CA PRO A 381 14.68 -2.18 6.14
C PRO A 381 15.52 -3.43 5.90
N ILE A 382 15.98 -3.60 4.66
CA ILE A 382 16.97 -4.62 4.28
C ILE A 382 18.18 -3.93 3.67
N GLN A 383 19.36 -4.53 3.82
CA GLN A 383 20.63 -3.93 3.38
C GLN A 383 21.48 -4.99 2.69
N GLN A 384 22.16 -4.60 1.62
CA GLN A 384 23.18 -5.32 0.86
C GLN A 384 22.78 -6.67 0.25
N ILE A 385 21.70 -7.31 0.69
CA ILE A 385 21.31 -8.64 0.25
C ILE A 385 20.79 -8.67 -1.19
N GLY A 386 20.33 -7.55 -1.73
CA GLY A 386 19.57 -7.49 -2.98
C GLY A 386 18.06 -7.58 -2.76
N PRO A 387 17.25 -7.64 -3.84
CA PRO A 387 15.81 -7.88 -3.74
C PRO A 387 15.51 -9.18 -3.00
N ALA A 388 14.54 -9.15 -2.09
CA ALA A 388 14.14 -10.35 -1.34
C ALA A 388 13.25 -11.25 -2.21
N GLN A 389 13.51 -12.56 -2.16
CA GLN A 389 12.70 -13.58 -2.83
C GLN A 389 11.91 -14.45 -1.85
N LYS A 390 12.25 -14.37 -0.56
CA LYS A 390 11.45 -14.89 0.54
C LYS A 390 11.62 -13.98 1.74
N ALA A 391 10.53 -13.72 2.47
CA ALA A 391 10.60 -12.92 3.67
C ALA A 391 9.50 -13.31 4.67
N ASN A 392 9.81 -13.15 5.95
CA ASN A 392 8.87 -13.20 7.07
C ASN A 392 9.28 -12.16 8.12
N LEU A 393 8.62 -12.11 9.27
CA LEU A 393 8.91 -11.08 10.27
C LEU A 393 10.32 -11.17 10.87
N ASP A 394 10.96 -12.35 10.86
CA ASP A 394 12.28 -12.57 11.43
C ASP A 394 13.42 -12.34 10.41
N ALA A 395 13.23 -12.67 9.12
CA ALA A 395 14.29 -12.62 8.11
C ALA A 395 13.79 -12.40 6.67
N ALA A 396 14.67 -11.85 5.82
CA ALA A 396 14.55 -11.80 4.37
C ALA A 396 15.74 -12.51 3.70
N VAL A 397 15.48 -13.26 2.63
CA VAL A 397 16.46 -14.04 1.88
C VAL A 397 16.49 -13.58 0.41
N SER A 398 17.70 -13.44 -0.11
CA SER A 398 17.99 -13.27 -1.53
C SER A 398 18.98 -14.37 -1.97
N LEU A 399 18.69 -14.99 -3.10
CA LEU A 399 19.45 -16.06 -3.72
C LEU A 399 19.52 -15.78 -5.22
N GLN A 400 20.70 -15.39 -5.69
CA GLN A 400 20.95 -15.14 -7.11
C GLN A 400 21.87 -16.22 -7.65
N VAL A 401 21.42 -16.94 -8.68
CA VAL A 401 22.22 -18.01 -9.30
C VAL A 401 22.47 -17.71 -10.78
N ALA A 402 23.71 -17.39 -11.11
CA ALA A 402 24.17 -17.06 -12.46
C ALA A 402 25.58 -17.64 -12.69
N ASP A 403 25.85 -18.11 -13.90
CA ASP A 403 27.18 -18.52 -14.35
C ASP A 403 27.91 -19.49 -13.40
N GLY A 404 27.18 -20.50 -12.90
CA GLY A 404 27.72 -21.50 -11.98
C GLY A 404 28.06 -20.97 -10.58
N THR A 405 27.52 -19.82 -10.21
CA THR A 405 27.77 -19.15 -8.93
C THR A 405 26.45 -18.78 -8.26
N ALA A 406 26.34 -19.06 -6.96
CA ALA A 406 25.23 -18.64 -6.11
C ALA A 406 25.70 -17.53 -5.15
N ARG A 407 24.98 -16.40 -5.16
CA ARG A 407 25.10 -15.33 -4.17
C ARG A 407 23.92 -15.43 -3.20
N VAL A 408 24.22 -15.72 -1.94
CA VAL A 408 23.27 -15.85 -0.84
C VAL A 408 23.33 -14.60 0.03
N GLY A 409 22.19 -13.96 0.23
CA GLY A 409 22.01 -12.82 1.12
C GLY A 409 20.93 -13.11 2.16
N VAL A 410 21.22 -12.87 3.44
CA VAL A 410 20.24 -12.99 4.54
C VAL A 410 20.28 -11.73 5.41
N SER A 411 19.13 -11.08 5.55
CA SER A 411 18.92 -9.96 6.48
C SER A 411 17.92 -10.38 7.55
N VAL A 412 18.11 -9.91 8.77
CA VAL A 412 17.30 -10.29 9.95
C VAL A 412 16.77 -9.08 10.67
N SER A 413 15.59 -9.20 11.28
CA SER A 413 14.94 -8.11 12.02
C SER A 413 15.34 -8.04 13.50
N ARG A 414 16.20 -8.95 13.95
CA ARG A 414 16.82 -8.97 15.29
C ARG A 414 18.15 -9.73 15.25
N PRO A 415 19.04 -9.53 16.22
CA PRO A 415 20.28 -10.31 16.30
C PRO A 415 20.02 -11.82 16.40
N PHE A 416 20.70 -12.59 15.56
CA PHE A 416 20.87 -14.04 15.67
C PHE A 416 22.35 -14.34 15.89
N GLU A 417 22.68 -14.79 17.10
CA GLU A 417 24.01 -15.29 17.42
C GLU A 417 24.17 -16.71 16.88
N ASN A 418 25.32 -17.01 16.28
CA ASN A 418 25.66 -18.31 15.71
C ASN A 418 24.55 -18.88 14.82
N ALA A 419 23.94 -18.05 13.98
CA ALA A 419 22.96 -18.49 13.00
C ALA A 419 23.62 -19.43 11.99
N VAL A 420 22.92 -20.51 11.64
CA VAL A 420 23.38 -21.47 10.64
C VAL A 420 22.66 -21.19 9.33
N VAL A 421 23.42 -20.79 8.31
CA VAL A 421 22.93 -20.61 6.93
C VAL A 421 23.42 -21.79 6.11
N ARG A 422 22.50 -22.47 5.42
CA ARG A 422 22.81 -23.60 4.54
C ARG A 422 22.40 -23.29 3.11
N LEU A 423 23.25 -23.67 2.17
CA LEU A 423 22.90 -23.80 0.76
C LEU A 423 22.80 -25.29 0.43
N GLU A 424 21.65 -25.70 -0.09
CA GLU A 424 21.27 -27.09 -0.27
C GLU A 424 20.90 -27.36 -1.73
N HIS A 425 21.17 -28.57 -2.24
CA HIS A 425 20.69 -29.06 -3.54
C HIS A 425 20.06 -30.43 -3.32
N ASP A 426 18.80 -30.61 -3.74
CA ASP A 426 18.02 -31.84 -3.51
C ASP A 426 18.12 -32.34 -2.04
N HIS A 427 18.03 -31.40 -1.07
CA HIS A 427 18.17 -31.59 0.38
C HIS A 427 19.57 -31.98 0.90
N ALA A 428 20.58 -32.11 0.04
CA ALA A 428 21.96 -32.28 0.44
C ALA A 428 22.63 -30.91 0.68
N VAL A 429 23.32 -30.77 1.81
CA VAL A 429 24.06 -29.54 2.14
C VAL A 429 25.29 -29.43 1.25
N ILE A 430 25.35 -28.37 0.43
CA ILE A 430 26.52 -28.02 -0.39
C ILE A 430 27.48 -27.15 0.44
N HIS A 431 26.91 -26.15 1.13
CA HIS A 431 27.65 -25.24 1.98
C HIS A 431 26.89 -24.98 3.28
N GLU A 432 27.63 -24.83 4.36
CA GLU A 432 27.11 -24.44 5.68
C GLU A 432 28.02 -23.36 6.27
N TRP A 433 27.39 -22.31 6.79
CA TRP A 433 28.08 -21.23 7.48
C TRP A 433 27.43 -20.99 8.84
N THR A 434 28.26 -20.85 9.87
CA THR A 434 27.82 -20.37 11.18
C THR A 434 28.34 -18.96 11.40
N ARG A 435 27.45 -17.99 11.56
CA ARG A 435 27.77 -16.56 11.69
C ARG A 435 26.74 -15.84 12.55
N ASP A 436 27.18 -14.78 13.21
CA ASP A 436 26.27 -13.80 13.78
C ASP A 436 25.66 -12.97 12.65
N ILE A 437 24.35 -12.77 12.69
CA ILE A 437 23.62 -11.93 11.74
C ILE A 437 22.77 -10.96 12.55
N SER A 438 22.83 -9.67 12.23
CA SER A 438 22.06 -8.64 12.94
C SER A 438 21.54 -7.58 11.98
N PRO A 439 20.55 -6.76 12.40
CA PRO A 439 20.20 -5.56 11.66
C PRO A 439 21.46 -4.69 11.46
N GLY A 440 21.68 -4.21 10.24
CA GLY A 440 22.91 -3.49 9.85
C GLY A 440 24.14 -4.36 9.58
N SER A 441 24.07 -5.67 9.79
CA SER A 441 25.16 -6.63 9.49
C SER A 441 24.57 -7.91 8.88
N PRO A 442 24.12 -7.84 7.61
CA PRO A 442 23.54 -8.99 6.92
C PRO A 442 24.61 -10.03 6.58
N PHE A 443 24.18 -11.27 6.39
CA PHE A 443 25.03 -12.33 5.86
C PHE A 443 25.03 -12.26 4.33
N ILE A 444 26.22 -12.26 3.73
CA ILE A 444 26.41 -12.30 2.28
C ILE A 444 27.54 -13.28 1.98
N GLN A 445 27.27 -14.28 1.15
CA GLN A 445 28.30 -15.20 0.65
C GLN A 445 28.08 -15.51 -0.82
N THR A 446 29.18 -15.69 -1.53
CA THR A 446 29.19 -16.13 -2.92
C THR A 446 29.95 -17.45 -2.99
N CYS A 447 29.37 -18.45 -3.63
CA CYS A 447 29.96 -19.78 -3.73
C CYS A 447 29.65 -20.44 -5.07
N PRO A 448 30.52 -21.32 -5.57
CA PRO A 448 30.27 -22.06 -6.80
C PRO A 448 29.13 -23.06 -6.59
N VAL A 449 28.27 -23.21 -7.60
CA VAL A 449 27.20 -24.21 -7.64
C VAL A 449 27.17 -24.91 -8.99
N SER A 450 26.96 -26.21 -8.98
CA SER A 450 26.85 -27.03 -10.20
C SER A 450 25.46 -27.03 -10.82
N ASP A 451 24.43 -26.67 -10.06
CA ASP A 451 23.03 -26.64 -10.48
C ASP A 451 22.37 -25.33 -9.99
N ARG A 452 21.38 -24.86 -10.74
CA ARG A 452 20.58 -23.68 -10.37
C ARG A 452 19.49 -23.99 -9.35
N ARG A 453 19.13 -25.26 -9.18
CA ARG A 453 18.11 -25.75 -8.24
C ARG A 453 18.67 -25.87 -6.83
N VAL A 454 18.99 -24.73 -6.22
CA VAL A 454 19.50 -24.68 -4.84
C VAL A 454 18.48 -24.03 -3.91
N ALA A 455 18.50 -24.41 -2.64
CA ALA A 455 17.67 -23.85 -1.59
C ALA A 455 18.54 -23.24 -0.49
N VAL A 456 18.06 -22.17 0.13
CA VAL A 456 18.70 -21.54 1.28
C VAL A 456 17.84 -21.78 2.50
N THR A 457 18.44 -22.28 3.57
CA THR A 457 17.79 -22.48 4.87
C THR A 457 18.56 -21.73 5.95
N VAL A 458 17.85 -21.01 6.82
CA VAL A 458 18.43 -20.23 7.93
C VAL A 458 17.86 -20.75 9.25
N ARG A 459 18.76 -21.08 10.18
CA ARG A 459 18.40 -21.59 11.51
C ARG A 459 19.03 -20.76 12.62
N THR A 460 18.33 -20.63 13.74
CA THR A 460 18.91 -20.10 14.98
C THR A 460 19.85 -21.13 15.60
N SER A 461 20.67 -20.69 16.56
CA SER A 461 21.69 -21.52 17.23
C SER A 461 21.12 -22.72 18.01
N ASP A 462 19.84 -22.67 18.39
CA ASP A 462 19.08 -23.78 18.98
C ASP A 462 18.57 -24.80 17.95
N GLY A 463 18.87 -24.60 16.67
CA GLY A 463 18.48 -25.48 15.57
C GLY A 463 17.09 -25.22 14.99
N ARG A 464 16.33 -24.23 15.51
CA ARG A 464 15.02 -23.87 14.95
C ARG A 464 15.18 -23.21 13.60
N GLU A 465 14.43 -23.69 12.61
CA GLU A 465 14.37 -23.09 11.28
C GLU A 465 13.54 -21.80 11.31
N THR A 466 14.15 -20.72 10.82
CA THR A 466 13.52 -19.40 10.78
C THR A 466 12.92 -19.10 9.41
N ILE A 467 13.62 -19.46 8.34
CA ILE A 467 13.19 -19.22 6.96
C ILE A 467 13.90 -20.22 6.03
N SER A 468 13.17 -20.68 5.01
CA SER A 468 13.70 -21.47 3.91
C SER A 468 13.17 -20.95 2.58
N TYR A 469 14.01 -20.92 1.57
CA TYR A 469 13.67 -20.50 0.21
C TYR A 469 14.23 -21.49 -0.80
N SER A 470 13.36 -22.02 -1.64
CA SER A 470 13.73 -22.80 -2.82
C SER A 470 13.04 -22.17 -4.03
N PRO A 471 13.77 -21.75 -5.07
CA PRO A 471 13.17 -21.31 -6.31
C PRO A 471 12.37 -22.46 -6.93
N GLU A 472 11.06 -22.30 -7.04
CA GLU A 472 10.23 -23.34 -7.63
C GLU A 472 10.19 -23.19 -9.16
N PRO A 473 10.53 -24.24 -9.93
CA PRO A 473 10.30 -24.24 -11.36
C PRO A 473 8.80 -24.42 -11.60
N ARG A 474 8.08 -23.32 -11.84
CA ARG A 474 6.63 -23.38 -12.14
C ARG A 474 6.35 -22.86 -13.54
N GLY A 475 5.52 -23.61 -14.27
CA GLY A 475 4.94 -23.13 -15.52
C GLY A 475 4.07 -21.90 -15.27
N LEU A 476 4.04 -20.97 -16.22
CA LEU A 476 3.20 -19.79 -16.13
C LEU A 476 1.73 -20.23 -15.99
N PRO A 477 1.01 -19.83 -14.93
CA PRO A 477 -0.41 -20.10 -14.84
C PRO A 477 -1.15 -19.38 -15.97
N GLN A 478 -2.38 -19.79 -16.26
CA GLN A 478 -3.22 -19.06 -17.21
C GLN A 478 -3.54 -17.68 -16.63
N ALA A 479 -3.38 -16.63 -17.44
CA ALA A 479 -3.77 -15.28 -17.06
C ALA A 479 -5.26 -15.24 -16.69
N PRO A 480 -5.65 -14.60 -15.57
CA PRO A 480 -7.06 -14.38 -15.30
C PRO A 480 -7.67 -13.48 -16.39
N PRO A 481 -8.97 -13.59 -16.68
CA PRO A 481 -9.62 -12.68 -17.61
C PRO A 481 -9.77 -11.28 -16.97
N PRO A 482 -9.68 -10.20 -17.75
CA PRO A 482 -10.03 -8.87 -17.28
C PRO A 482 -11.49 -8.78 -16.82
N ALA A 483 -11.76 -7.89 -15.89
CA ALA A 483 -13.12 -7.58 -15.47
C ALA A 483 -13.91 -6.91 -16.59
N THR A 484 -15.19 -7.27 -16.70
CA THR A 484 -16.12 -6.70 -17.66
C THR A 484 -17.19 -5.88 -16.96
N GLU A 485 -17.78 -4.91 -17.66
CA GLU A 485 -18.94 -4.18 -17.13
C GLU A 485 -20.12 -5.13 -16.89
N PRO A 486 -20.93 -4.90 -15.83
CA PRO A 486 -22.18 -5.63 -15.66
C PRO A 486 -23.17 -5.31 -16.80
N PRO A 487 -23.95 -6.30 -17.28
CA PRO A 487 -25.02 -6.06 -18.25
C PRO A 487 -26.08 -5.07 -17.74
N TYR A 488 -26.88 -4.50 -18.65
CA TYR A 488 -28.02 -3.68 -18.22
C TYR A 488 -29.05 -4.52 -17.43
N PRO A 489 -29.80 -3.93 -16.49
CA PRO A 489 -30.78 -4.67 -15.68
C PRO A 489 -31.77 -5.51 -16.51
N GLU A 490 -32.26 -4.99 -17.64
CA GLU A 490 -33.16 -5.68 -18.55
C GLU A 490 -32.55 -6.94 -19.19
N ASP A 491 -31.23 -6.98 -19.36
CA ASP A 491 -30.49 -8.08 -20.00
C ASP A 491 -30.09 -9.18 -19.01
N ILE A 492 -30.11 -8.90 -17.70
CA ILE A 492 -29.85 -9.90 -16.66
C ILE A 492 -31.13 -10.72 -16.47
N ALA A 493 -31.07 -12.04 -16.64
CA ALA A 493 -32.24 -12.91 -16.56
C ALA A 493 -32.69 -13.21 -15.11
N SER A 494 -31.74 -13.37 -14.20
CA SER A 494 -32.00 -13.84 -12.83
C SER A 494 -32.28 -12.70 -11.84
N VAL A 495 -33.32 -12.85 -11.01
CA VAL A 495 -33.59 -11.96 -9.86
C VAL A 495 -32.43 -11.99 -8.86
N ASP A 496 -31.81 -13.15 -8.67
CA ASP A 496 -30.64 -13.31 -7.80
C ASP A 496 -29.45 -12.52 -8.33
N GLU A 497 -29.17 -12.63 -9.62
CA GLU A 497 -28.07 -11.92 -10.28
C GLU A 497 -28.31 -10.40 -10.30
N LEU A 498 -29.56 -9.95 -10.49
CA LEU A 498 -29.94 -8.54 -10.34
C LEU A 498 -29.64 -8.03 -8.92
N TYR A 499 -30.00 -8.80 -7.89
CA TYR A 499 -29.73 -8.43 -6.51
C TYR A 499 -28.23 -8.33 -6.23
N VAL A 500 -27.46 -9.37 -6.60
CA VAL A 500 -26.00 -9.42 -6.40
C VAL A 500 -25.28 -8.33 -7.17
N THR A 501 -25.70 -8.04 -8.41
CA THR A 501 -25.15 -6.93 -9.21
C THR A 501 -25.41 -5.59 -8.53
N GLY A 502 -26.63 -5.34 -8.05
CA GLY A 502 -26.93 -4.14 -7.28
C GLY A 502 -26.09 -4.04 -5.99
N LEU A 503 -25.90 -5.15 -5.27
CA LEU A 503 -25.05 -5.19 -4.07
C LEU A 503 -23.58 -4.86 -4.40
N HIS A 504 -23.04 -5.44 -5.47
CA HIS A 504 -21.68 -5.16 -5.94
C HIS A 504 -21.50 -3.68 -6.31
N LEU A 505 -22.46 -3.10 -7.04
CA LEU A 505 -22.41 -1.68 -7.41
C LEU A 505 -22.48 -0.74 -6.20
N GLU A 506 -23.27 -1.09 -5.18
CA GLU A 506 -23.30 -0.35 -3.92
C GLU A 506 -21.98 -0.49 -3.14
N GLN A 507 -21.46 -1.70 -3.04
CA GLN A 507 -20.19 -2.01 -2.38
C GLN A 507 -19.04 -1.16 -2.96
N TYR A 508 -18.93 -1.14 -4.28
CA TYR A 508 -17.86 -0.45 -5.02
C TYR A 508 -18.09 1.06 -5.13
N ARG A 509 -19.21 1.57 -4.60
CA ARG A 509 -19.62 2.99 -4.72
C ARG A 509 -19.57 3.45 -6.17
N HIS A 510 -20.12 2.65 -7.07
CA HIS A 510 -19.97 2.85 -8.51
C HIS A 510 -20.51 4.22 -8.96
N THR A 511 -19.78 4.88 -9.86
CA THR A 511 -20.04 6.28 -10.28
C THR A 511 -21.10 6.40 -11.36
N THR A 512 -21.06 5.54 -12.37
CA THR A 512 -21.91 5.65 -13.57
C THR A 512 -23.08 4.68 -13.61
N ARG A 513 -23.05 3.58 -12.84
CA ARG A 513 -24.12 2.59 -12.70
C ARG A 513 -24.74 2.70 -11.32
N ARG A 514 -26.07 2.75 -11.26
CA ARG A 514 -26.81 2.89 -10.01
C ARG A 514 -27.29 1.53 -9.52
N PRO A 515 -27.04 1.15 -8.25
CA PRO A 515 -27.52 -0.14 -7.73
C PRO A 515 -29.05 -0.23 -7.72
N ASP A 516 -29.74 0.91 -7.55
CA ASP A 516 -31.20 0.94 -7.44
C ASP A 516 -31.94 0.58 -8.74
N THR A 517 -31.31 0.68 -9.91
CA THR A 517 -31.96 0.25 -11.16
C THR A 517 -32.08 -1.28 -11.22
N TYR A 518 -31.07 -2.00 -10.72
CA TYR A 518 -31.05 -3.46 -10.69
C TYR A 518 -32.06 -4.01 -9.68
N TRP A 519 -32.12 -3.43 -8.47
CA TRP A 519 -33.10 -3.84 -7.47
C TRP A 519 -34.54 -3.49 -7.87
N ARG A 520 -34.76 -2.37 -8.57
CA ARG A 520 -36.10 -2.05 -9.10
C ARG A 520 -36.53 -3.05 -10.17
N GLU A 521 -35.60 -3.47 -11.04
CA GLU A 521 -35.90 -4.50 -12.04
C GLU A 521 -36.16 -5.87 -11.39
N ALA A 522 -35.42 -6.21 -10.33
CA ALA A 522 -35.71 -7.39 -9.51
C ALA A 522 -37.13 -7.33 -8.94
N LEU A 523 -37.52 -6.21 -8.32
CA LEU A 523 -38.85 -6.02 -7.75
C LEU A 523 -39.98 -5.92 -8.80
N ARG A 524 -39.66 -5.54 -10.04
CA ARG A 524 -40.63 -5.59 -11.15
C ARG A 524 -40.98 -7.03 -11.51
N ARG A 525 -40.03 -7.96 -11.40
CA ARG A 525 -40.18 -9.38 -11.73
C ARG A 525 -40.70 -10.20 -10.55
N ASP A 526 -40.16 -9.94 -9.37
CA ASP A 526 -40.57 -10.53 -8.09
C ASP A 526 -40.78 -9.42 -7.05
N PRO A 527 -42.01 -8.88 -6.94
CA PRO A 527 -42.33 -7.86 -5.95
C PRO A 527 -42.08 -8.28 -4.49
N GLY A 528 -41.99 -9.59 -4.22
CA GLY A 528 -41.78 -10.18 -2.90
C GLY A 528 -40.32 -10.48 -2.55
N ASP A 529 -39.35 -10.17 -3.42
CA ASP A 529 -37.94 -10.39 -3.08
C ASP A 529 -37.55 -9.52 -1.87
N ALA A 530 -37.34 -10.19 -0.73
CA ALA A 530 -37.07 -9.53 0.55
C ALA A 530 -35.76 -8.75 0.53
N ARG A 531 -34.77 -9.18 -0.25
CA ARG A 531 -33.43 -8.59 -0.26
C ARG A 531 -33.44 -7.27 -1.03
N SER A 532 -34.06 -7.24 -2.21
CA SER A 532 -34.25 -6.03 -3.01
C SER A 532 -35.19 -5.04 -2.32
N ASN A 533 -36.25 -5.50 -1.67
CA ASN A 533 -37.11 -4.64 -0.85
C ASN A 533 -36.31 -4.01 0.30
N ASN A 534 -35.53 -4.79 1.05
CA ASN A 534 -34.68 -4.28 2.12
C ASN A 534 -33.64 -3.26 1.60
N ALA A 535 -33.01 -3.53 0.46
CA ALA A 535 -32.01 -2.64 -0.14
C ALA A 535 -32.61 -1.29 -0.59
N ILE A 536 -33.77 -1.31 -1.26
CA ILE A 536 -34.50 -0.09 -1.64
C ILE A 536 -35.04 0.66 -0.42
N GLY A 537 -35.58 -0.07 0.56
CA GLY A 537 -36.05 0.49 1.83
C GLY A 537 -34.93 1.22 2.58
N LEU A 538 -33.74 0.62 2.68
CA LEU A 538 -32.57 1.23 3.31
C LEU A 538 -32.14 2.52 2.58
N ARG A 539 -32.25 2.56 1.26
CA ARG A 539 -31.92 3.75 0.47
C ARG A 539 -32.90 4.89 0.72
N HIS A 540 -34.21 4.60 0.81
CA HIS A 540 -35.22 5.57 1.21
C HIS A 540 -34.98 6.07 2.64
N LEU A 541 -34.68 5.16 3.57
CA LEU A 541 -34.36 5.50 4.96
C LEU A 541 -33.16 6.46 5.05
N ARG A 542 -32.07 6.19 4.32
CA ARG A 542 -30.87 7.05 4.28
C ARG A 542 -31.14 8.44 3.71
N ARG A 543 -32.21 8.63 2.95
CA ARG A 543 -32.65 9.94 2.40
C ARG A 543 -33.67 10.66 3.29
N GLY A 544 -34.10 10.03 4.39
CA GLY A 544 -35.20 10.54 5.22
C GLY A 544 -36.59 10.32 4.62
N GLU A 545 -36.73 9.43 3.64
CA GLU A 545 -38.00 9.11 2.98
C GLU A 545 -38.69 7.97 3.74
N PHE A 546 -39.17 8.26 4.96
CA PHE A 546 -39.61 7.23 5.91
C PHE A 546 -40.82 6.40 5.44
N VAL A 547 -41.84 7.04 4.84
CA VAL A 547 -43.05 6.34 4.38
C VAL A 547 -42.74 5.33 3.25
N PRO A 548 -42.00 5.70 2.19
CA PRO A 548 -41.53 4.71 1.21
C PRO A 548 -40.62 3.63 1.81
N ALA A 549 -39.75 3.99 2.77
CA ALA A 549 -38.87 3.02 3.42
C ALA A 549 -39.66 1.96 4.19
N GLU A 550 -40.60 2.39 5.03
CA GLU A 550 -41.47 1.51 5.81
C GLU A 550 -42.23 0.54 4.92
N LYS A 551 -42.82 1.03 3.82
CA LYS A 551 -43.54 0.16 2.87
C LYS A 551 -42.66 -0.97 2.36
N HIS A 552 -41.45 -0.65 1.89
CA HIS A 552 -40.52 -1.67 1.41
C HIS A 552 -40.07 -2.64 2.51
N PHE A 553 -39.81 -2.14 3.73
CA PHE A 553 -39.45 -3.01 4.85
C PHE A 553 -40.60 -3.93 5.27
N GLN A 554 -41.85 -3.45 5.26
CA GLN A 554 -43.04 -4.27 5.52
C GLN A 554 -43.16 -5.38 4.47
N THR A 555 -43.06 -5.07 3.17
CA THR A 555 -43.08 -6.08 2.11
C THR A 555 -41.93 -7.09 2.25
N ALA A 556 -40.74 -6.67 2.72
CA ALA A 556 -39.62 -7.59 2.93
C ALA A 556 -39.86 -8.62 4.03
N ILE A 557 -40.76 -8.34 4.99
CA ILE A 557 -41.08 -9.21 6.13
C ILE A 557 -42.50 -9.82 6.05
N GLU A 558 -43.31 -9.42 5.08
CA GLU A 558 -44.64 -9.99 4.83
C GLU A 558 -44.50 -11.51 4.58
N ASP A 559 -45.33 -12.28 5.28
CA ASP A 559 -45.16 -13.71 5.59
C ASP A 559 -44.69 -14.58 4.39
N ARG A 560 -43.44 -15.08 4.48
CA ARG A 560 -43.02 -16.36 3.86
C ARG A 560 -43.55 -17.57 4.65
N LYS A 561 -44.74 -17.44 5.25
CA LYS A 561 -45.49 -18.55 5.86
C LYS A 561 -46.46 -19.08 4.81
N SER A 562 -45.95 -19.89 3.91
CA SER A 562 -46.75 -20.83 3.11
C SER A 562 -46.00 -22.14 3.03
#